data_AF-X1KR05-F1
#
_entry.id   AF-X1KR05-F1
#
_cell.length_a   1.000
_cell.length_b   1.000
_cell.length_c   1.000
_cell.angle_alpha   90.00
_cell.angle_beta   90.00
_cell.angle_gamma   90.00
#
_symmetry.space_group_name_H-M   'P 1'
#
loop_
_entity.id
_entity.type
_entity.pdbx_description
1 polymer ?
#
loop_
_entity_poly.entity_id
_entity_poly.type
_entity_poly.pdbx_seq_one_letter_code
_entity_poly.pdbx_strand_id
1 'polypeptide(L)'
;EAAMTRREAVKSIEAGVEVAEAEIAKGLDIVGTGDMGIGNTTASSAICAAIMGKPVEKVTGRGEGLGDEQLAHKVKVIQRALELNKPNPQDPVDVLSKVGGFEIGGLAGVMLGAAAHRVPVVIDGFISGAAALIATELSPGLKDYLIAAHLSAESGHGVLLQYLGLTPLLGLGMRLGEGTGAALGIVIVEAAVKTLAEMATFGEAGVSKEEQ
;
A
#
# COMPACT_ATOMS: atom_id res chain seq x y z
N GLU A 1 -13.96 1.90 19.87
CA GLU A 1 -13.91 0.44 20.08
C GLU A 1 -12.95 -0.19 19.09
N ALA A 2 -12.77 -1.50 19.11
CA ALA A 2 -11.97 -2.20 18.10
C ALA A 2 -12.73 -2.22 16.77
N ALA A 3 -12.02 -2.12 15.65
CA ALA A 3 -12.63 -2.11 14.31
C ALA A 3 -13.34 -3.44 13.98
N MET A 4 -12.76 -4.56 14.39
CA MET A 4 -13.28 -5.90 14.19
C MET A 4 -12.67 -6.88 15.19
N THR A 5 -13.18 -8.11 15.25
CA THR A 5 -12.53 -9.17 16.02
C THR A 5 -11.23 -9.61 15.33
N ARG A 6 -10.29 -10.18 16.10
CA ARG A 6 -9.07 -10.76 15.52
C ARG A 6 -9.36 -11.82 14.46
N ARG A 7 -10.42 -12.62 14.66
CA ARG A 7 -10.86 -13.64 13.70
C ARG A 7 -11.33 -13.01 12.39
N GLU A 8 -12.03 -11.90 12.45
CA GLU A 8 -12.47 -11.14 11.27
C GLU A 8 -11.30 -10.50 10.53
N ALA A 9 -10.29 -10.00 11.25
CA ALA A 9 -9.07 -9.49 10.64
C ALA A 9 -8.27 -10.57 9.90
N VAL A 10 -8.18 -11.78 10.48
CA VAL A 10 -7.58 -12.93 9.78
C VAL A 10 -8.39 -13.27 8.53
N LYS A 11 -9.72 -13.36 8.66
CA LYS A 11 -10.60 -13.68 7.52
C LYS A 11 -10.52 -12.66 6.39
N SER A 12 -10.36 -11.37 6.69
CA SER A 12 -10.23 -10.35 5.64
C SER A 12 -8.93 -10.51 4.87
N ILE A 13 -7.84 -10.84 5.55
CA ILE A 13 -6.56 -11.18 4.91
C ILE A 13 -6.71 -12.46 4.08
N GLU A 14 -7.26 -13.54 4.64
CA GLU A 14 -7.48 -14.80 3.92
C GLU A 14 -8.33 -14.59 2.65
N ALA A 15 -9.39 -13.79 2.72
CA ALA A 15 -10.21 -13.47 1.56
C ALA A 15 -9.43 -12.74 0.46
N GLY A 16 -8.49 -11.85 0.83
CA GLY A 16 -7.60 -11.22 -0.13
C GLY A 16 -6.64 -12.20 -0.81
N VAL A 17 -6.08 -13.14 -0.03
CA VAL A 17 -5.23 -14.21 -0.56
C VAL A 17 -6.01 -15.07 -1.55
N GLU A 18 -7.20 -15.53 -1.19
CA GLU A 18 -8.07 -16.35 -2.04
C GLU A 18 -8.39 -15.67 -3.38
N VAL A 19 -8.67 -14.35 -3.36
CA VAL A 19 -8.92 -13.57 -4.58
C VAL A 19 -7.67 -13.51 -5.47
N ALA A 20 -6.50 -13.22 -4.89
CA ALA A 20 -5.25 -13.16 -5.65
C ALA A 20 -4.92 -14.52 -6.28
N GLU A 21 -4.98 -15.60 -5.50
CA GLU A 21 -4.69 -16.96 -5.99
C GLU A 21 -5.66 -17.38 -7.11
N ALA A 22 -6.95 -17.03 -6.99
CA ALA A 22 -7.95 -17.35 -7.99
C ALA A 22 -7.70 -16.64 -9.34
N GLU A 23 -7.25 -15.38 -9.32
CA GLU A 23 -6.91 -14.64 -10.55
C GLU A 23 -5.55 -15.07 -11.12
N ILE A 24 -4.57 -15.38 -10.28
CA ILE A 24 -3.26 -15.91 -10.70
C ILE A 24 -3.43 -17.27 -11.38
N ALA A 25 -4.32 -18.13 -10.89
CA ALA A 25 -4.66 -19.38 -11.55
C ALA A 25 -5.25 -19.20 -12.97
N LYS A 26 -5.78 -18.00 -13.28
CA LYS A 26 -6.26 -17.62 -14.63
C LYS A 26 -5.18 -16.95 -15.49
N GLY A 27 -3.97 -16.80 -14.98
CA GLY A 27 -2.83 -16.23 -15.69
C GLY A 27 -2.52 -14.77 -15.35
N LEU A 28 -3.02 -14.23 -14.24
CA LEU A 28 -2.63 -12.91 -13.77
C LEU A 28 -1.13 -12.86 -13.47
N ASP A 29 -0.42 -11.92 -14.09
CA ASP A 29 1.04 -11.77 -14.03
C ASP A 29 1.51 -10.46 -13.37
N ILE A 30 0.58 -9.55 -13.08
CA ILE A 30 0.81 -8.32 -12.32
C ILE A 30 -0.48 -7.92 -11.58
N VAL A 31 -0.34 -7.41 -10.35
CA VAL A 31 -1.48 -6.93 -9.54
C VAL A 31 -1.38 -5.43 -9.36
N GLY A 32 -2.51 -4.72 -9.48
CA GLY A 32 -2.66 -3.35 -8.98
C GLY A 32 -3.63 -3.33 -7.81
N THR A 33 -3.28 -2.64 -6.72
CA THR A 33 -4.19 -2.52 -5.56
C THR A 33 -5.00 -1.24 -5.61
N GLY A 34 -6.24 -1.30 -5.13
CA GLY A 34 -7.12 -0.14 -5.04
C GLY A 34 -8.12 -0.30 -3.89
N ASP A 35 -8.52 0.81 -3.30
CA ASP A 35 -9.44 0.86 -2.18
C ASP A 35 -10.66 1.73 -2.48
N MET A 36 -11.76 1.47 -1.79
CA MET A 36 -12.88 2.39 -1.70
C MET A 36 -13.53 2.22 -0.33
N GLY A 37 -13.55 3.29 0.46
CA GLY A 37 -14.12 3.26 1.80
C GLY A 37 -14.12 4.63 2.46
N ILE A 38 -15.30 5.15 2.80
CA ILE A 38 -15.41 6.44 3.47
C ILE A 38 -14.74 6.37 4.86
N GLY A 39 -13.78 7.26 5.09
CA GLY A 39 -13.07 7.36 6.38
C GLY A 39 -11.84 6.45 6.52
N ASN A 40 -11.52 5.64 5.51
CA ASN A 40 -10.39 4.69 5.57
C ASN A 40 -9.00 5.35 5.70
N THR A 41 -8.85 6.63 5.34
CA THR A 41 -7.62 7.41 5.61
C THR A 41 -7.37 7.58 7.10
N THR A 42 -8.42 7.57 7.94
CA THR A 42 -8.30 7.59 9.41
C THR A 42 -7.72 6.27 9.92
N ALA A 43 -8.27 5.14 9.46
CA ALA A 43 -7.76 3.81 9.80
C ALA A 43 -6.30 3.62 9.33
N SER A 44 -6.00 4.05 8.09
CA SER A 44 -4.65 4.02 7.52
C SER A 44 -3.64 4.82 8.34
N SER A 45 -4.04 6.02 8.79
CA SER A 45 -3.20 6.85 9.67
C SER A 45 -2.97 6.19 11.04
N ALA A 46 -3.99 5.51 11.59
CA ALA A 46 -3.89 4.81 12.87
C ALA A 46 -2.95 3.59 12.78
N ILE A 47 -3.04 2.80 11.72
CA ILE A 47 -2.12 1.69 11.43
C ILE A 47 -0.69 2.21 11.33
N CYS A 48 -0.49 3.27 10.52
CA CYS A 48 0.80 3.91 10.33
C CYS A 48 1.42 4.40 11.64
N ALA A 49 0.64 5.10 12.46
CA ALA A 49 1.09 5.59 13.76
C ALA A 49 1.44 4.44 14.71
N ALA A 50 0.61 3.40 14.76
CA ALA A 50 0.83 2.23 15.62
C ALA A 50 2.13 1.50 15.26
N ILE A 51 2.29 1.07 14.01
CA ILE A 51 3.42 0.23 13.57
C ILE A 51 4.72 1.03 13.51
N MET A 52 4.70 2.22 12.89
CA MET A 52 5.93 3.00 12.69
C MET A 52 6.36 3.79 13.93
N GLY A 53 5.52 3.84 14.97
CA GLY A 53 5.76 4.64 16.18
C GLY A 53 5.88 6.15 15.90
N LYS A 54 5.21 6.65 14.85
CA LYS A 54 5.24 8.06 14.46
C LYS A 54 4.12 8.85 15.14
N PRO A 55 4.32 10.15 15.44
CA PRO A 55 3.23 11.02 15.87
C PRO A 55 2.09 11.00 14.86
N VAL A 56 0.85 10.95 15.35
CA VAL A 56 -0.36 10.87 14.51
C VAL A 56 -0.42 12.02 13.51
N GLU A 57 0.00 13.22 13.93
CA GLU A 57 0.06 14.44 13.12
C GLU A 57 0.99 14.30 11.90
N LYS A 58 1.99 13.41 11.97
CA LYS A 58 2.95 13.19 10.87
C LYS A 58 2.44 12.21 9.83
N VAL A 59 1.47 11.39 10.19
CA VAL A 59 0.91 10.35 9.30
C VAL A 59 -0.55 10.62 8.92
N THR A 60 -1.13 11.71 9.40
CA THR A 60 -2.53 12.07 9.13
C THR A 60 -2.61 13.22 8.13
N GLY A 61 -3.24 12.94 6.98
CA GLY A 61 -3.52 13.92 5.93
C GLY A 61 -4.97 14.41 5.92
N ARG A 62 -5.23 15.34 5.00
CA ARG A 62 -6.55 15.97 4.80
C ARG A 62 -7.55 15.07 4.09
N GLY A 63 -7.13 13.94 3.51
CA GLY A 63 -7.99 13.07 2.71
C GLY A 63 -8.70 13.85 1.60
N GLU A 64 -10.03 13.76 1.61
CA GLU A 64 -10.93 14.41 0.64
C GLU A 64 -10.97 15.95 0.72
N GLY A 65 -10.12 16.59 1.55
CA GLY A 65 -9.96 18.05 1.57
C GLY A 65 -10.44 18.71 2.86
N LEU A 66 -10.25 18.03 4.00
CA LEU A 66 -10.61 18.57 5.31
C LEU A 66 -9.92 19.91 5.61
N GLY A 67 -10.66 20.83 6.24
CA GLY A 67 -10.13 22.07 6.83
C GLY A 67 -9.29 21.81 8.08
N ASP A 68 -8.63 22.85 8.59
CA ASP A 68 -7.67 22.72 9.71
C ASP A 68 -8.30 22.19 10.99
N GLU A 69 -9.50 22.67 11.33
CA GLU A 69 -10.25 22.19 12.51
C GLU A 69 -10.63 20.72 12.37
N GLN A 70 -11.06 20.31 11.18
CA GLN A 70 -11.43 18.91 10.91
C GLN A 70 -10.21 18.00 10.92
N LEU A 71 -9.06 18.46 10.43
CA LEU A 71 -7.79 17.72 10.53
C LEU A 71 -7.37 17.57 12.00
N ALA A 72 -7.42 18.64 12.79
CA ALA A 72 -7.11 18.58 14.22
C ALA A 72 -8.07 17.64 14.97
N HIS A 73 -9.35 17.63 14.60
CA HIS A 73 -10.32 16.68 15.12
C HIS A 73 -9.98 15.23 14.73
N LYS A 74 -9.66 14.98 13.45
CA LYS A 74 -9.25 13.65 12.95
C LYS A 74 -8.04 13.11 13.71
N VAL A 75 -7.01 13.94 13.94
CA VAL A 75 -5.84 13.59 14.75
C VAL A 75 -6.25 13.15 16.17
N LYS A 76 -7.11 13.94 16.84
CA LYS A 76 -7.60 13.60 18.19
C LYS A 76 -8.38 12.28 18.21
N VAL A 77 -9.20 12.03 17.19
CA VAL A 77 -9.96 10.77 17.07
C VAL A 77 -9.01 9.58 16.93
N ILE A 78 -7.97 9.70 16.11
CA ILE A 78 -6.96 8.65 15.94
C ILE A 78 -6.18 8.40 17.23
N GLN A 79 -5.72 9.46 17.90
CA GLN A 79 -5.05 9.36 19.21
C GLN A 79 -5.92 8.63 20.23
N ARG A 80 -7.20 9.00 20.31
CA ARG A 80 -8.16 8.34 21.20
C ARG A 80 -8.36 6.86 20.86
N ALA A 81 -8.42 6.51 19.57
CA ALA A 81 -8.55 5.12 19.13
C ALA A 81 -7.32 4.28 19.52
N LEU A 82 -6.12 4.83 19.39
CA LEU A 82 -4.86 4.18 19.79
C LEU A 82 -4.78 4.00 21.31
N GLU A 83 -5.12 5.03 22.10
CA GLU A 83 -5.14 4.97 23.56
C GLU A 83 -6.13 3.95 24.10
N LEU A 84 -7.32 3.88 23.50
CA LEU A 84 -8.39 2.99 23.93
C LEU A 84 -8.05 1.53 23.60
N ASN A 85 -7.62 1.25 22.37
CA ASN A 85 -7.46 -0.11 21.90
C ASN A 85 -6.07 -0.70 22.18
N LYS A 86 -5.03 0.14 22.35
CA LYS A 86 -3.65 -0.26 22.61
C LYS A 86 -3.18 -1.39 21.66
N PRO A 87 -3.16 -1.14 20.34
CA PRO A 87 -2.69 -2.15 19.39
C PRO A 87 -1.21 -2.47 19.65
N ASN A 88 -0.86 -3.75 19.59
CA ASN A 88 0.51 -4.22 19.71
C ASN A 88 1.25 -3.99 18.38
N PRO A 89 2.24 -3.10 18.30
CA PRO A 89 2.95 -2.81 17.05
C PRO A 89 3.72 -4.00 16.47
N GLN A 90 4.00 -5.04 17.28
CA GLN A 90 4.66 -6.26 16.83
C GLN A 90 3.68 -7.37 16.39
N ASP A 91 2.36 -7.14 16.47
CA ASP A 91 1.33 -8.04 15.96
C ASP A 91 0.45 -7.29 14.94
N PRO A 92 0.77 -7.39 13.63
CA PRO A 92 0.03 -6.68 12.59
C PRO A 92 -1.45 -7.05 12.53
N VAL A 93 -1.80 -8.28 12.90
CA VAL A 93 -3.21 -8.73 12.95
C VAL A 93 -3.94 -8.06 14.12
N ASP A 94 -3.27 -7.89 15.26
CA ASP A 94 -3.82 -7.11 16.39
C ASP A 94 -4.04 -5.65 15.98
N VAL A 95 -3.06 -5.01 15.34
CA VAL A 95 -3.19 -3.64 14.80
C VAL A 95 -4.39 -3.53 13.84
N LEU A 96 -4.46 -4.42 12.84
CA LEU A 96 -5.55 -4.44 11.86
C LEU A 96 -6.92 -4.62 12.54
N SER A 97 -7.02 -5.54 13.49
CA SER A 97 -8.28 -5.82 14.20
C SER A 97 -8.75 -4.64 15.05
N LYS A 98 -7.82 -3.89 15.64
CA LYS A 98 -8.13 -2.82 16.58
C LYS A 98 -8.41 -1.48 15.90
N VAL A 99 -7.60 -1.11 14.91
CA VAL A 99 -7.61 0.25 14.33
C VAL A 99 -7.58 0.27 12.80
N GLY A 100 -7.72 -0.88 12.14
CA GLY A 100 -7.74 -0.99 10.69
C GLY A 100 -9.13 -1.03 10.07
N GLY A 101 -9.23 -1.66 8.90
CA GLY A 101 -10.45 -1.81 8.09
C GLY A 101 -10.44 -3.11 7.30
N PHE A 102 -11.62 -3.58 6.89
CA PHE A 102 -11.76 -4.85 6.16
C PHE A 102 -11.08 -4.80 4.80
N GLU A 103 -11.22 -3.67 4.11
CA GLU A 103 -10.59 -3.36 2.84
C GLU A 103 -9.06 -3.35 2.95
N ILE A 104 -8.50 -2.84 4.06
CA ILE A 104 -7.06 -2.85 4.30
C ILE A 104 -6.56 -4.29 4.51
N GLY A 105 -7.30 -5.09 5.27
CA GLY A 105 -7.00 -6.51 5.44
C GLY A 105 -7.05 -7.29 4.12
N GLY A 106 -8.09 -7.06 3.32
CA GLY A 106 -8.23 -7.63 1.98
C GLY A 106 -7.07 -7.28 1.06
N LEU A 107 -6.67 -6.00 1.02
CA LEU A 107 -5.51 -5.57 0.22
C LEU A 107 -4.20 -6.19 0.72
N ALA A 108 -4.00 -6.30 2.04
CA ALA A 108 -2.82 -6.96 2.59
C ALA A 108 -2.79 -8.46 2.18
N GLY A 109 -3.95 -9.11 2.20
CA GLY A 109 -4.13 -10.48 1.70
C GLY A 109 -3.79 -10.63 0.23
N VAL A 110 -4.28 -9.72 -0.62
CA VAL A 110 -3.96 -9.72 -2.06
C VAL A 110 -2.45 -9.64 -2.28
N MET A 111 -1.76 -8.76 -1.55
CA MET A 111 -0.30 -8.62 -1.64
C MET A 111 0.43 -9.88 -1.19
N LEU A 112 -0.02 -10.51 -0.10
CA LEU A 112 0.54 -11.77 0.42
C LEU A 112 0.39 -12.91 -0.59
N GLY A 113 -0.81 -13.09 -1.15
CA GLY A 113 -1.09 -14.10 -2.16
C GLY A 113 -0.25 -13.89 -3.42
N ALA A 114 -0.21 -12.65 -3.93
CA ALA A 114 0.61 -12.32 -5.10
C ALA A 114 2.11 -12.60 -4.88
N ALA A 115 2.67 -12.14 -3.76
CA ALA A 115 4.07 -12.35 -3.44
C ALA A 115 4.43 -13.84 -3.24
N ALA A 116 3.54 -14.64 -2.66
CA ALA A 116 3.73 -16.09 -2.52
C ALA A 116 3.88 -16.79 -3.88
N HIS A 117 3.21 -16.25 -4.91
CA HIS A 117 3.28 -16.71 -6.29
C HIS A 117 4.30 -15.95 -7.16
N ARG A 118 5.12 -15.08 -6.55
CA ARG A 118 6.11 -14.24 -7.22
C ARG A 118 5.54 -13.27 -8.27
N VAL A 119 4.28 -12.88 -8.09
CA VAL A 119 3.60 -11.89 -8.92
C VAL A 119 3.86 -10.50 -8.34
N PRO A 120 4.41 -9.54 -9.10
CA PRO A 120 4.64 -8.18 -8.62
C PRO A 120 3.33 -7.44 -8.35
N VAL A 121 3.36 -6.57 -7.35
CA VAL A 121 2.21 -5.78 -6.91
C VAL A 121 2.52 -4.30 -6.98
N VAL A 122 1.77 -3.60 -7.81
CA VAL A 122 1.81 -2.14 -7.92
C VAL A 122 0.84 -1.55 -6.90
N ILE A 123 1.38 -0.95 -5.84
CA ILE A 123 0.60 -0.32 -4.78
C ILE A 123 0.24 1.12 -5.15
N ASP A 124 -1.01 1.50 -4.89
CA ASP A 124 -1.58 2.79 -5.26
C ASP A 124 -1.18 3.92 -4.30
N GLY A 125 -2.14 4.47 -3.55
CA GLY A 125 -1.94 5.57 -2.63
C GLY A 125 -1.85 5.13 -1.16
N PHE A 126 -2.17 6.07 -0.28
CA PHE A 126 -1.92 5.93 1.17
C PHE A 126 -2.59 4.71 1.81
N ILE A 127 -3.82 4.36 1.41
CA ILE A 127 -4.57 3.22 1.97
C ILE A 127 -3.94 1.89 1.53
N SER A 128 -3.64 1.76 0.24
CA SER A 128 -2.85 0.62 -0.28
C SER A 128 -1.50 0.53 0.40
N GLY A 129 -0.83 1.65 0.65
CA GLY A 129 0.41 1.68 1.45
C GLY A 129 0.22 1.17 2.88
N ALA A 130 -0.89 1.51 3.55
CA ALA A 130 -1.17 1.00 4.90
C ALA A 130 -1.43 -0.52 4.91
N ALA A 131 -2.07 -1.03 3.86
CA ALA A 131 -2.21 -2.48 3.64
C ALA A 131 -0.85 -3.15 3.39
N ALA A 132 0.01 -2.51 2.58
CA ALA A 132 1.37 -2.96 2.35
C ALA A 132 2.18 -3.02 3.65
N LEU A 133 2.04 -2.03 4.53
CA LEU A 133 2.68 -2.02 5.84
C LEU A 133 2.24 -3.23 6.69
N ILE A 134 0.95 -3.53 6.75
CA ILE A 134 0.45 -4.75 7.43
C ILE A 134 1.08 -6.01 6.80
N ALA A 135 1.07 -6.11 5.47
CA ALA A 135 1.58 -7.27 4.74
C ALA A 135 3.08 -7.48 4.94
N THR A 136 3.89 -6.42 4.92
CA THR A 136 5.35 -6.50 5.11
C THR A 136 5.73 -6.81 6.55
N GLU A 137 4.97 -6.36 7.54
CA GLU A 137 5.21 -6.75 8.94
C GLU A 137 4.83 -8.23 9.18
N LEU A 138 3.87 -8.77 8.43
CA LEU A 138 3.54 -10.20 8.46
C LEU A 138 4.59 -11.05 7.72
N SER A 139 5.11 -10.55 6.61
CA SER A 139 6.09 -11.22 5.76
C SER A 139 7.10 -10.21 5.18
N PRO A 140 8.25 -10.00 5.83
CA PRO A 140 9.21 -8.96 5.42
C PRO A 140 9.72 -9.10 3.98
N GLY A 141 9.85 -10.33 3.48
CA GLY A 141 10.30 -10.61 2.10
C GLY A 141 9.31 -10.17 1.01
N LEU A 142 8.05 -9.88 1.38
CA LEU A 142 7.04 -9.38 0.45
C LEU A 142 7.42 -8.04 -0.18
N LYS A 143 8.22 -7.22 0.53
CA LYS A 143 8.66 -5.91 0.07
C LYS A 143 9.31 -5.96 -1.33
N ASP A 144 10.04 -7.02 -1.65
CA ASP A 144 10.77 -7.14 -2.91
C ASP A 144 9.84 -7.35 -4.12
N TYR A 145 8.54 -7.60 -3.88
CA TYR A 145 7.50 -7.70 -4.90
C TYR A 145 6.66 -6.43 -5.03
N LEU A 146 6.88 -5.43 -4.16
CA LEU A 146 6.09 -4.21 -4.15
C LEU A 146 6.70 -3.12 -5.04
N ILE A 147 5.86 -2.49 -5.84
CA ILE A 147 6.19 -1.35 -6.68
C ILE A 147 5.29 -0.19 -6.26
N ALA A 148 5.87 0.89 -5.73
CA ALA A 148 5.11 2.08 -5.38
C ALA A 148 4.74 2.87 -6.64
N ALA A 149 3.45 2.94 -6.99
CA ALA A 149 3.02 3.59 -8.21
C ALA A 149 3.28 5.10 -8.19
N HIS A 150 2.83 5.77 -7.13
CA HIS A 150 2.92 7.22 -7.06
C HIS A 150 3.06 7.73 -5.62
N LEU A 151 3.60 8.94 -5.48
CA LEU A 151 3.52 9.70 -4.24
C LEU A 151 2.16 10.39 -4.16
N SER A 152 1.23 9.78 -3.43
CA SER A 152 -0.03 10.43 -3.02
C SER A 152 0.21 11.77 -2.33
N ALA A 153 -0.71 12.73 -2.54
CA ALA A 153 -0.73 14.00 -1.84
C ALA A 153 -1.15 13.89 -0.36
N GLU A 154 -1.53 12.70 0.12
CA GLU A 154 -1.70 12.44 1.55
C GLU A 154 -0.35 12.51 2.28
N SER A 155 -0.26 13.37 3.31
CA SER A 155 0.98 13.65 4.04
C SER A 155 1.65 12.42 4.64
N GLY A 156 0.85 11.44 5.06
CA GLY A 156 1.36 10.19 5.63
C GLY A 156 1.99 9.25 4.61
N HIS A 157 1.70 9.39 3.32
CA HIS A 157 2.16 8.42 2.32
C HIS A 157 3.66 8.48 2.09
N GLY A 158 4.26 9.68 2.06
CA GLY A 158 5.72 9.81 1.93
C GLY A 158 6.47 9.21 3.12
N VAL A 159 5.94 9.40 4.34
CA VAL A 159 6.51 8.81 5.57
C VAL A 159 6.43 7.28 5.53
N LEU A 160 5.29 6.76 5.07
CA LEU A 160 5.05 5.34 4.91
C LEU A 160 6.01 4.72 3.89
N LEU A 161 6.12 5.30 2.69
CA LEU A 161 7.01 4.81 1.64
C LEU A 161 8.48 4.83 2.10
N GLN A 162 8.88 5.87 2.85
CA GLN A 162 10.22 5.92 3.46
C GLN A 162 10.44 4.79 4.46
N TYR A 163 9.45 4.47 5.31
CA TYR A 163 9.53 3.36 6.26
C TYR A 163 9.65 2.01 5.54
N LEU A 164 8.85 1.81 4.49
CA LEU A 164 8.94 0.63 3.64
C LEU A 164 10.21 0.62 2.78
N GLY A 165 10.92 1.74 2.65
CA GLY A 165 12.08 1.88 1.75
C GLY A 165 11.71 1.65 0.29
N LEU A 166 10.55 2.17 -0.14
CA LEU A 166 10.07 2.13 -1.51
C LEU A 166 10.16 3.52 -2.15
N THR A 167 10.59 3.58 -3.40
CA THR A 167 10.62 4.83 -4.19
C THR A 167 9.44 4.83 -5.17
N PRO A 168 8.57 5.85 -5.13
CA PRO A 168 7.43 5.93 -6.03
C PRO A 168 7.86 6.24 -7.47
N LEU A 169 7.17 5.64 -8.46
CA LEU A 169 7.44 5.89 -9.88
C LEU A 169 6.99 7.30 -10.32
N LEU A 170 5.89 7.80 -9.74
CA LEU A 170 5.21 9.01 -10.21
C LEU A 170 5.00 10.04 -9.09
N GLY A 171 5.10 11.32 -9.43
CA GLY A 171 4.84 12.46 -8.53
C GLY A 171 3.78 13.41 -9.07
N LEU A 172 2.51 12.97 -9.09
CA LEU A 172 1.43 13.65 -9.82
C LEU A 172 0.45 14.43 -8.92
N GLY A 173 0.66 14.46 -7.60
CA GLY A 173 -0.25 15.11 -6.66
C GLY A 173 -1.63 14.44 -6.56
N MET A 174 -1.74 13.17 -6.98
CA MET A 174 -2.98 12.39 -6.94
C MET A 174 -3.35 12.01 -5.50
N ARG A 175 -4.64 11.89 -5.22
CA ARG A 175 -5.19 11.49 -3.90
C ARG A 175 -6.59 10.86 -3.98
N LEU A 176 -6.96 10.33 -5.15
CA LEU A 176 -8.28 9.72 -5.35
C LEU A 176 -8.37 8.35 -4.67
N GLY A 177 -7.34 7.52 -4.78
CA GLY A 177 -7.41 6.12 -4.38
C GLY A 177 -7.92 5.26 -5.53
N GLU A 178 -8.71 4.23 -5.21
CA GLU A 178 -9.38 3.33 -6.14
C GLU A 178 -8.44 2.55 -7.08
N GLY A 179 -7.13 2.59 -6.84
CA GLY A 179 -6.13 1.94 -7.70
C GLY A 179 -5.78 2.75 -8.94
N THR A 180 -6.15 4.03 -8.98
CA THR A 180 -5.92 4.89 -10.15
C THR A 180 -4.44 5.15 -10.41
N GLY A 181 -3.64 5.37 -9.37
CA GLY A 181 -2.18 5.44 -9.46
C GLY A 181 -1.59 4.08 -9.81
N ALA A 182 -2.07 2.98 -9.21
CA ALA A 182 -1.61 1.63 -9.56
C ALA A 182 -1.81 1.30 -11.05
N ALA A 183 -2.98 1.62 -11.61
CA ALA A 183 -3.25 1.45 -13.04
C ALA A 183 -2.24 2.20 -13.93
N LEU A 184 -1.89 3.45 -13.57
CA LEU A 184 -0.84 4.20 -14.26
C LEU A 184 0.55 3.57 -14.06
N GLY A 185 0.85 3.10 -12.85
CA GLY A 185 2.11 2.44 -12.53
C GLY A 185 2.34 1.17 -13.33
N ILE A 186 1.29 0.36 -13.55
CA ILE A 186 1.36 -0.86 -14.37
C ILE A 186 1.82 -0.54 -15.80
N VAL A 187 1.36 0.57 -16.40
CA VAL A 187 1.80 0.98 -17.75
C VAL A 187 3.29 1.29 -17.79
N ILE A 188 3.83 1.90 -16.72
CA ILE A 188 5.27 2.16 -16.60
C ILE A 188 6.06 0.86 -16.46
N VAL A 189 5.53 -0.10 -15.67
CA VAL A 189 6.14 -1.43 -15.53
C VAL A 189 6.17 -2.15 -16.87
N GLU A 190 5.07 -2.15 -17.62
CA GLU A 190 5.00 -2.76 -18.96
C GLU A 190 6.01 -2.10 -19.92
N ALA A 191 6.12 -0.77 -19.90
CA ALA A 191 7.11 -0.06 -20.71
C ALA A 191 8.55 -0.46 -20.35
N ALA A 192 8.87 -0.66 -19.07
CA ALA A 192 10.18 -1.13 -18.64
C ALA A 192 10.47 -2.56 -19.13
N VAL A 193 9.48 -3.46 -19.06
CA VAL A 193 9.61 -4.83 -19.57
C VAL A 193 9.82 -4.83 -21.09
N LYS A 194 9.05 -4.05 -21.86
CA LYS A 194 9.23 -3.93 -23.31
C LYS A 194 10.57 -3.32 -23.68
N THR A 195 11.02 -2.32 -22.94
CA THR A 195 12.36 -1.74 -23.11
C THR A 195 13.44 -2.83 -23.01
N LEU A 196 13.35 -3.67 -21.99
CA LEU A 196 14.31 -4.76 -21.79
C LEU A 196 14.21 -5.86 -22.85
N ALA A 197 12.98 -6.22 -23.27
CA ALA A 197 12.74 -7.36 -24.14
C ALA A 197 12.86 -7.04 -25.64
N GLU A 198 12.58 -5.80 -26.04
CA GLU A 198 12.39 -5.42 -27.44
C GLU A 198 13.40 -4.38 -27.95
N MET A 199 14.13 -3.67 -27.07
CA MET A 199 15.17 -2.76 -27.56
C MET A 199 16.37 -3.55 -28.10
N ALA A 200 16.75 -3.21 -29.33
CA ALA A 200 17.97 -3.71 -29.93
C ALA A 200 19.20 -3.34 -29.08
N THR A 201 20.08 -4.32 -28.90
CA THR A 201 21.40 -4.09 -28.33
C THR A 201 22.25 -3.21 -29.25
N PHE A 202 23.32 -2.58 -28.73
CA PHE A 202 24.26 -1.79 -29.53
C PHE A 202 24.78 -2.55 -30.77
N GLY A 203 24.99 -3.87 -30.64
CA GLY A 203 25.43 -4.72 -31.76
C GLY A 203 24.37 -4.89 -32.83
N GLU A 204 23.11 -5.14 -32.43
CA GLU A 204 21.98 -5.28 -33.35
C GLU A 204 21.62 -3.96 -34.04
N ALA A 205 21.76 -2.84 -33.32
CA ALA A 205 21.51 -1.50 -33.83
C ALA A 205 22.66 -0.95 -34.69
N GLY A 206 23.78 -1.67 -34.83
CA GLY A 206 24.95 -1.22 -35.59
C GLY A 206 25.64 0.02 -35.01
N VAL A 207 25.51 0.25 -33.70
CA VAL A 207 26.12 1.41 -33.01
C VAL A 207 27.53 1.03 -32.55
N SER A 208 28.53 1.78 -33.01
CA SER A 208 29.93 1.59 -32.60
C SER A 208 30.09 1.87 -31.11
N LYS A 209 30.74 0.95 -30.38
CA LYS A 209 31.16 1.16 -28.99
C LYS A 209 32.35 2.13 -28.95
N GLU A 210 32.11 3.41 -29.15
CA GLU A 210 33.05 4.43 -28.67
C GLU A 210 32.71 4.69 -27.19
N GLU A 211 33.64 4.35 -26.31
CA GLU A 211 33.50 4.50 -24.85
C GLU A 211 33.27 5.97 -24.49
N GLN A 212 32.15 6.27 -23.84
CA GLN A 212 31.91 7.55 -23.14
C GLN A 212 32.40 7.48 -21.69
#